data_AF-A0A0F9PS36-F1
#
_entry.id   AF-A0A0F9PS36-F1
#
_cell.length_a   1.000
_cell.length_b   1.000
_cell.length_c   1.000
_cell.angle_alpha   90.00
_cell.angle_beta   90.00
_cell.angle_gamma   90.00
#
_symmetry.space_group_name_H-M   'P 1'
#
loop_
_entity.id
_entity.type
_entity.pdbx_description
1 polymer ?
#
loop_
_entity_poly.entity_id
_entity_poly.type
_entity_poly.pdbx_seq_one_letter_code
_entity_poly.pdbx_strand_id
1 'polypeptide(L)'
;MINVTVHMHIKDNTPANARLLALYYGLKHQSNARVTKMLRTEIDRGADLIIVKGLSASLPLRYAVDEGIPFIILEDPYWRPNKEYTLSHTSWGYNGMCGRAWYPTTPFASRPKPPLQPFKTEGDVIIFGQKPDDYSLRGQDHVQWIEDKMKQWPNAELRHHPLMLSNKPPDESIDDCLKRCYRAVTFSSTVGAEALIAGCLSSPECPGSTAYGVHDREAWLHNLSWRQFSNNELTGTPAVKFILSGYDEARWRASEGMIEHPRDKVNRDVNIRRYQERFGV
;
A
#
# COMPACT_ATOMS: atom_id res chain seq x y z
N MET A 1 8.45 -25.04 12.63
CA MET A 1 7.45 -24.92 11.56
C MET A 1 6.58 -23.74 11.94
N ILE A 2 6.35 -22.79 11.04
CA ILE A 2 5.58 -21.57 11.30
C ILE A 2 4.10 -21.88 11.04
N ASN A 3 3.24 -21.66 12.03
CA ASN A 3 1.79 -21.71 11.87
C ASN A 3 1.30 -20.39 11.26
N VAL A 4 0.99 -20.39 9.96
CA VAL A 4 0.56 -19.21 9.21
C VAL A 4 -0.95 -19.25 9.02
N THR A 5 -1.63 -18.16 9.38
CA THR A 5 -3.09 -18.06 9.19
C THR A 5 -3.42 -16.94 8.21
N VAL A 6 -4.04 -17.32 7.10
CA VAL A 6 -4.48 -16.40 6.05
C VAL A 6 -5.97 -16.12 6.25
N HIS A 7 -6.30 -14.88 6.61
CA HIS A 7 -7.70 -14.46 6.81
C HIS A 7 -8.31 -13.91 5.52
N MET A 8 -9.31 -14.63 5.04
CA MET A 8 -10.12 -14.31 3.87
C MET A 8 -11.16 -13.24 4.18
N HIS A 9 -11.46 -12.41 3.18
CA HIS A 9 -12.60 -11.51 3.23
C HIS A 9 -13.91 -12.31 3.23
N ILE A 10 -14.92 -11.82 3.96
CA ILE A 10 -16.26 -12.44 4.10
C ILE A 10 -16.96 -12.58 2.73
N LYS A 11 -16.62 -11.71 1.78
CA LYS A 11 -17.19 -11.73 0.44
C LYS A 11 -16.31 -12.60 -0.44
N ASP A 12 -16.86 -13.73 -0.86
CA ASP A 12 -16.24 -14.63 -1.83
C ASP A 12 -16.05 -13.96 -3.20
N ASN A 13 -15.11 -14.48 -4.00
CA ASN A 13 -14.83 -14.04 -5.37
C ASN A 13 -14.46 -12.54 -5.54
N THR A 14 -13.84 -11.94 -4.52
CA THR A 14 -13.27 -10.59 -4.61
C THR A 14 -11.81 -10.63 -5.09
N PRO A 15 -11.29 -9.57 -5.75
CA PRO A 15 -9.86 -9.45 -6.04
C PRO A 15 -8.98 -9.57 -4.79
N ALA A 16 -9.51 -9.13 -3.64
CA ALA A 16 -8.89 -9.31 -2.33
C ALA A 16 -8.66 -10.79 -2.00
N ASN A 17 -9.69 -11.62 -2.14
CA ASN A 17 -9.59 -13.05 -1.88
C ASN A 17 -8.70 -13.75 -2.92
N ALA A 18 -8.67 -13.30 -4.18
CA ALA A 18 -7.76 -13.85 -5.18
C ALA A 18 -6.28 -13.70 -4.78
N ARG A 19 -5.89 -12.54 -4.26
CA ARG A 19 -4.51 -12.27 -3.78
C ARG A 19 -4.16 -13.11 -2.54
N LEU A 20 -5.08 -13.18 -1.57
CA LEU A 20 -4.91 -14.00 -0.37
C LEU A 20 -4.80 -15.50 -0.72
N LEU A 21 -5.62 -15.99 -1.66
CA LEU A 21 -5.55 -17.37 -2.14
C LEU A 21 -4.22 -17.66 -2.85
N ALA A 22 -3.73 -16.74 -3.67
CA ALA A 22 -2.44 -16.91 -4.34
C ALA A 22 -1.31 -17.16 -3.33
N LEU A 23 -1.21 -16.32 -2.30
CA LEU A 23 -0.22 -16.48 -1.24
C LEU A 23 -0.48 -17.74 -0.39
N TYR A 24 -1.73 -18.05 -0.06
CA TYR A 24 -2.10 -19.28 0.64
C TYR A 24 -1.59 -20.53 -0.07
N TYR A 25 -1.79 -20.62 -1.40
CA TYR A 25 -1.32 -21.76 -2.17
C TYR A 25 0.20 -21.84 -2.24
N GLY A 26 0.90 -20.73 -2.44
CA GLY A 26 2.37 -20.74 -2.42
C GLY A 26 2.96 -21.11 -1.05
N LEU A 27 2.31 -20.70 0.03
CA LEU A 27 2.69 -21.06 1.40
C LEU A 27 2.49 -22.56 1.68
N LYS A 28 1.43 -23.18 1.15
CA LYS A 28 1.18 -24.62 1.32
C LYS A 28 2.28 -25.52 0.76
N HIS A 29 3.07 -25.00 -0.18
CA HIS A 29 4.20 -25.72 -0.77
C HIS A 29 5.52 -25.52 0.01
N GLN A 30 5.52 -24.74 1.09
CA GLN A 30 6.72 -24.53 1.90
C GLN A 30 6.80 -25.56 3.03
N SER A 31 7.89 -26.31 3.10
CA SER A 31 8.11 -27.35 4.13
C SER A 31 8.20 -26.80 5.55
N ASN A 32 8.50 -25.51 5.72
CA ASN A 32 8.64 -24.85 7.00
C ASN A 32 7.36 -24.12 7.46
N ALA A 33 6.25 -24.18 6.71
CA ALA A 33 4.99 -23.52 7.04
C ALA A 33 3.82 -24.51 7.11
N ARG A 34 3.01 -24.38 8.17
CA ARG A 34 1.68 -24.99 8.27
C ARG A 34 0.65 -23.89 8.06
N VAL A 35 -0.21 -24.03 7.06
CA VAL A 35 -1.06 -22.92 6.60
C VAL A 35 -2.54 -23.22 6.85
N THR A 36 -3.19 -22.36 7.62
CA THR A 36 -4.63 -22.37 7.87
C THR A 36 -5.29 -21.22 7.11
N LYS A 37 -6.51 -21.45 6.62
CA LYS A 37 -7.36 -20.41 6.03
C LYS A 37 -8.53 -20.19 6.96
N MET A 38 -8.79 -18.94 7.31
CA MET A 38 -9.92 -18.55 8.17
C MET A 38 -10.65 -17.33 7.59
N LEU A 39 -11.83 -17.04 8.09
CA LEU A 39 -12.53 -15.79 7.80
C LEU A 39 -11.96 -14.65 8.64
N ARG A 40 -12.14 -13.42 8.17
CA ARG A 40 -11.71 -12.20 8.87
C ARG A 40 -12.46 -11.92 10.18
N THR A 41 -13.47 -12.72 10.49
CA THR A 41 -14.27 -12.68 11.73
C THR A 41 -13.82 -13.72 12.75
N GLU A 42 -12.78 -14.48 12.46
CA GLU A 42 -12.29 -15.57 13.32
C GLU A 42 -10.89 -15.24 13.85
N ILE A 43 -10.51 -15.89 14.96
CA ILE A 43 -9.19 -15.80 15.58
C ILE A 43 -8.55 -17.20 15.55
N ASP A 44 -7.30 -17.26 15.12
CA ASP A 44 -6.45 -18.44 15.29
C ASP A 44 -5.51 -18.24 16.49
N ARG A 45 -5.81 -18.91 17.61
CA ARG A 45 -4.98 -18.83 18.82
C ARG A 45 -3.65 -19.57 18.69
N GLY A 46 -3.46 -20.37 17.65
CA GLY A 46 -2.22 -21.09 17.38
C GLY A 46 -1.35 -20.45 16.29
N ALA A 47 -1.72 -19.28 15.79
CA ALA A 47 -0.98 -18.60 14.73
C ALA A 47 0.35 -18.01 15.24
N ASP A 48 1.42 -18.31 14.51
CA ASP A 48 2.72 -17.65 14.63
C ASP A 48 2.82 -16.42 13.71
N LEU A 49 2.05 -16.41 12.63
CA LEU A 49 2.02 -15.34 11.63
C LEU A 49 0.59 -15.16 11.08
N ILE A 50 0.10 -13.93 11.09
CA ILE A 50 -1.23 -13.59 10.56
C ILE A 50 -1.09 -12.85 9.22
N ILE A 51 -1.90 -13.21 8.23
CA ILE A 51 -1.92 -12.55 6.91
C ILE A 51 -3.33 -12.05 6.62
N VAL A 52 -3.44 -10.77 6.28
CA VAL A 52 -4.72 -10.13 5.97
C VAL A 52 -4.60 -9.19 4.76
N LYS A 53 -5.73 -8.76 4.20
CA LYS A 53 -5.76 -7.60 3.30
C LYS A 53 -6.15 -6.32 4.03
N GLY A 54 -5.28 -5.32 3.93
CA GLY A 54 -5.48 -3.96 4.42
C GLY A 54 -5.51 -3.80 5.94
N LEU A 55 -5.17 -2.59 6.37
CA LEU A 55 -4.90 -2.23 7.77
C LEU A 55 -6.15 -1.78 8.57
N SER A 56 -7.36 -2.18 8.15
CA SER A 56 -8.55 -1.93 8.97
C SER A 56 -8.49 -2.74 10.26
N ALA A 57 -8.98 -2.20 11.38
CA ALA A 57 -8.99 -2.85 12.70
C ALA A 57 -9.95 -4.05 12.80
N SER A 58 -9.75 -5.04 11.94
CA SER A 58 -10.43 -6.32 11.99
C SER A 58 -9.94 -7.17 13.15
N LEU A 59 -10.80 -8.07 13.61
CA LEU A 59 -10.55 -8.99 14.72
C LEU A 59 -9.14 -9.65 14.69
N PRO A 60 -8.67 -10.26 13.59
CA PRO A 60 -7.35 -10.89 13.56
C PRO A 60 -6.18 -9.91 13.69
N LEU A 61 -6.32 -8.67 13.21
CA LEU A 61 -5.25 -7.67 13.35
C LEU A 61 -5.19 -7.08 14.76
N ARG A 62 -6.35 -6.86 15.40
CA ARG A 62 -6.38 -6.45 16.81
C ARG A 62 -5.74 -7.53 17.69
N TYR A 63 -6.15 -8.78 17.49
CA TYR A 63 -5.54 -9.94 18.15
C TYR A 63 -4.03 -10.02 17.91
N ALA A 64 -3.56 -9.86 16.67
CA ALA A 64 -2.14 -9.91 16.36
C ALA A 64 -1.34 -8.85 17.15
N VAL A 65 -1.87 -7.62 17.21
CA VAL A 65 -1.25 -6.51 17.95
C VAL A 65 -1.25 -6.77 19.45
N ASP A 66 -2.38 -7.19 20.01
CA ASP A 66 -2.54 -7.41 21.45
C ASP A 66 -1.63 -8.52 21.97
N GLU A 67 -1.39 -9.55 21.15
CA GLU A 67 -0.55 -10.70 21.48
C GLU A 67 0.91 -10.58 20.99
N GLY A 68 1.27 -9.48 20.31
CA GLY A 68 2.61 -9.31 19.74
C GLY A 68 2.95 -10.31 18.62
N ILE A 69 1.93 -10.84 17.93
CA ILE A 69 2.10 -11.76 16.79
C ILE A 69 2.42 -10.93 15.54
N PRO A 70 3.50 -11.25 14.80
CA PRO A 70 3.80 -10.56 13.56
C PRO A 70 2.68 -10.78 12.53
N PHE A 71 2.48 -9.80 11.65
CA PHE A 71 1.51 -9.92 10.58
C PHE A 71 2.00 -9.38 9.25
N ILE A 72 1.40 -9.87 8.17
CA ILE A 72 1.57 -9.34 6.82
C ILE A 72 0.27 -8.66 6.37
N ILE A 73 0.41 -7.44 5.87
CA ILE A 73 -0.66 -6.72 5.17
C ILE A 73 -0.45 -6.90 3.68
N LEU A 74 -1.46 -7.42 2.98
CA LEU A 74 -1.55 -7.36 1.52
C LEU A 74 -2.35 -6.11 1.09
N GLU A 75 -1.89 -5.44 0.04
CA GLU A 75 -2.59 -4.29 -0.55
C GLU A 75 -2.52 -4.22 -2.08
N ASP A 76 -3.17 -3.22 -2.66
CA ASP A 76 -2.99 -2.87 -4.07
C ASP A 76 -1.49 -2.58 -4.38
N PRO A 77 -1.01 -2.86 -5.61
CA PRO A 77 0.38 -2.62 -5.98
C PRO A 77 0.73 -1.13 -5.95
N TYR A 78 2.02 -0.82 -5.77
CA TYR A 78 2.52 0.55 -5.62
C TYR A 78 2.56 1.34 -6.93
N TRP A 79 2.62 0.65 -8.07
CA TRP A 79 2.46 1.24 -9.39
C TRP A 79 1.46 0.43 -10.22
N ARG A 80 0.70 1.11 -11.07
CA ARG A 80 -0.45 0.52 -11.78
C ARG A 80 -0.48 1.00 -13.23
N PRO A 81 0.25 0.35 -14.15
CA PRO A 81 0.24 0.73 -15.56
C PRO A 81 -1.15 0.57 -16.20
N ASN A 82 -2.02 -0.27 -15.61
CA ASN A 82 -3.41 -0.43 -16.00
C ASN A 82 -4.24 -1.13 -14.91
N LYS A 83 -5.55 -1.23 -15.17
CA LYS A 83 -6.51 -1.87 -14.26
C LYS A 83 -6.25 -3.38 -14.08
N GLU A 84 -5.85 -4.08 -15.15
CA GLU A 84 -5.56 -5.52 -15.09
C GLU A 84 -4.35 -5.83 -14.21
N TYR A 85 -3.33 -4.96 -14.24
CA TYR A 85 -2.17 -5.03 -13.37
C TYR A 85 -2.58 -4.94 -11.90
N THR A 86 -3.48 -4.01 -11.58
CA THR A 86 -4.02 -3.84 -10.22
C THR A 86 -4.72 -5.12 -9.72
N LEU A 87 -5.44 -5.83 -10.60
CA LEU A 87 -6.15 -7.07 -10.24
C LEU A 87 -5.21 -8.28 -10.10
N SER A 88 -4.11 -8.28 -10.85
CA SER A 88 -3.16 -9.40 -10.93
C SER A 88 -1.94 -9.28 -10.02
N HIS A 89 -1.74 -8.13 -9.37
CA HIS A 89 -0.61 -7.87 -8.48
C HIS A 89 -1.08 -7.43 -7.09
N THR A 90 -0.21 -7.65 -6.11
CA THR A 90 -0.41 -7.22 -4.74
C THR A 90 0.90 -6.68 -4.19
N SER A 91 0.82 -5.59 -3.43
CA SER A 91 1.88 -5.26 -2.49
C SER A 91 1.72 -6.06 -1.21
N TRP A 92 2.78 -6.10 -0.42
CA TRP A 92 2.78 -6.72 0.90
C TRP A 92 3.66 -5.91 1.88
N GLY A 93 3.66 -6.27 3.16
CA GLY A 93 4.62 -5.75 4.15
C GLY A 93 4.38 -6.30 5.54
N TYR A 94 5.44 -6.43 6.34
CA TYR A 94 5.35 -6.89 7.73
C TYR A 94 5.00 -5.76 8.70
N ASN A 95 4.17 -6.07 9.68
CA ASN A 95 3.83 -5.25 10.85
C ASN A 95 3.40 -3.81 10.51
N GLY A 96 2.91 -3.59 9.29
CA GLY A 96 2.53 -2.26 8.82
C GLY A 96 2.23 -2.25 7.33
N MET A 97 2.01 -1.05 6.80
CA MET A 97 1.64 -0.84 5.40
C MET A 97 2.48 0.27 4.75
N CYS A 98 2.73 0.14 3.44
CA CYS A 98 3.47 1.12 2.63
C CYS A 98 4.85 1.44 3.24
N GLY A 99 5.22 2.72 3.34
CA GLY A 99 6.52 3.15 3.88
C GLY A 99 6.73 2.85 5.37
N ARG A 100 5.70 2.38 6.10
CA ARG A 100 5.81 1.98 7.51
C ARG A 100 5.93 0.48 7.73
N ALA A 101 5.72 -0.32 6.69
CA ALA A 101 5.95 -1.74 6.78
C ALA A 101 7.45 -2.04 6.84
N TRP A 102 7.79 -3.13 7.51
CA TRP A 102 9.13 -3.69 7.45
C TRP A 102 9.25 -4.72 6.32
N TYR A 103 10.45 -4.84 5.77
CA TYR A 103 10.78 -5.75 4.67
C TYR A 103 12.15 -6.41 4.92
N PRO A 104 12.30 -7.72 4.62
CA PRO A 104 13.60 -8.35 4.61
C PRO A 104 14.51 -7.74 3.53
N THR A 105 15.81 -7.91 3.70
CA THR A 105 16.82 -7.43 2.75
C THR A 105 16.54 -7.93 1.35
N THR A 106 16.36 -7.00 0.42
CA THR A 106 16.05 -7.30 -0.97
C THR A 106 17.21 -8.08 -1.64
N PRO A 107 16.93 -9.20 -2.33
CA PRO A 107 17.94 -9.93 -3.09
C PRO A 107 18.53 -9.09 -4.23
N PHE A 108 19.77 -9.40 -4.63
CA PHE A 108 20.40 -8.79 -5.80
C PHE A 108 19.70 -9.15 -7.13
N ALA A 109 18.98 -10.27 -7.16
CA ALA A 109 18.27 -10.71 -8.35
C ALA A 109 17.24 -9.65 -8.81
N SER A 110 17.26 -9.32 -10.10
CA SER A 110 16.32 -8.37 -10.67
C SER A 110 14.91 -8.98 -10.75
N ARG A 111 13.91 -8.11 -10.64
CA ARG A 111 12.50 -8.44 -10.89
C ARG A 111 11.93 -7.52 -11.97
N PRO A 112 10.82 -7.91 -12.62
CA PRO A 112 10.09 -7.03 -13.51
C PRO A 112 9.73 -5.72 -12.82
N LYS A 113 10.15 -4.60 -13.42
CA LYS A 113 9.88 -3.24 -12.96
C LYS A 113 9.68 -2.33 -14.17
N PRO A 114 8.88 -1.26 -14.07
CA PRO A 114 8.71 -0.31 -15.16
C PRO A 114 10.03 0.45 -15.43
N PRO A 115 10.24 0.96 -16.66
CA PRO A 115 11.39 1.80 -16.94
C PRO A 115 11.26 3.14 -16.20
N LEU A 116 12.35 3.58 -15.56
CA LEU A 116 12.43 4.92 -15.00
C LEU A 116 12.59 5.96 -16.12
N GLN A 117 11.73 6.97 -16.12
CA GLN A 117 11.90 8.11 -17.01
C GLN A 117 12.97 9.08 -16.44
N PRO A 118 13.70 9.80 -17.29
CA PRO A 118 14.57 10.89 -16.87
C PRO A 118 13.82 11.91 -16.01
N PHE A 119 14.51 12.54 -15.05
CA PHE A 119 13.88 13.61 -14.29
C PHE A 119 13.50 14.76 -15.22
N LYS A 120 12.27 15.24 -15.07
CA LYS A 120 11.80 16.44 -15.75
C LYS A 120 12.36 17.67 -15.07
N THR A 121 12.55 18.73 -15.85
CA THR A 121 13.05 20.03 -15.39
C THR A 121 11.96 21.10 -15.37
N GLU A 122 10.84 20.84 -16.05
CA GLU A 122 9.72 21.77 -16.22
C GLU A 122 8.39 21.00 -16.32
N GLY A 123 7.29 21.75 -16.20
CA GLY A 123 5.91 21.24 -16.19
C GLY A 123 5.14 21.66 -14.93
N ASP A 124 3.99 21.04 -14.74
CA ASP A 124 3.02 21.48 -13.73
C ASP A 124 3.36 20.99 -12.32
N VAL A 125 2.98 21.76 -11.30
CA VAL A 125 2.92 21.29 -9.92
C VAL A 125 1.51 20.78 -9.67
N ILE A 126 1.38 19.50 -9.35
CA ILE A 126 0.09 18.85 -9.11
C ILE A 126 0.01 18.39 -7.65
N ILE A 127 -1.03 18.83 -6.94
CA ILE A 127 -1.39 18.32 -5.62
C ILE A 127 -2.36 17.17 -5.83
N PHE A 128 -1.97 15.97 -5.40
CA PHE A 128 -2.78 14.77 -5.51
C PHE A 128 -3.62 14.56 -4.25
N GLY A 129 -4.93 14.70 -4.42
CA GLY A 129 -5.92 14.38 -3.41
C GLY A 129 -5.94 12.88 -3.06
N GLN A 130 -6.35 12.58 -1.84
CA GLN A 130 -6.61 11.24 -1.34
C GLN A 130 -8.00 11.20 -0.74
N LYS A 131 -8.57 9.99 -0.65
CA LYS A 131 -9.86 9.79 -0.01
C LYS A 131 -9.73 10.14 1.49
N PRO A 132 -10.55 11.04 2.05
CA PRO A 132 -10.37 11.51 3.43
C PRO A 132 -10.46 10.45 4.54
N ASP A 133 -11.04 9.28 4.26
CA ASP A 133 -11.12 8.12 5.17
C ASP A 133 -10.12 7.01 4.83
N ASP A 134 -9.10 7.31 4.03
CA ASP A 134 -8.03 6.38 3.68
C ASP A 134 -7.15 6.09 4.92
N TYR A 135 -6.86 4.79 5.16
CA TYR A 135 -6.06 4.38 6.32
C TYR A 135 -4.64 4.95 6.30
N SER A 136 -4.08 5.23 5.11
CA SER A 136 -2.76 5.84 4.97
C SER A 136 -2.68 7.26 5.55
N LEU A 137 -3.82 7.97 5.66
CA LEU A 137 -3.91 9.29 6.28
C LEU A 137 -3.87 9.26 7.80
N ARG A 138 -4.21 8.13 8.44
CA ARG A 138 -4.16 7.95 9.90
C ARG A 138 -4.96 8.99 10.70
N GLY A 139 -6.06 9.46 10.15
CA GLY A 139 -6.94 10.45 10.78
C GLY A 139 -6.48 11.90 10.61
N GLN A 140 -5.46 12.16 9.79
CA GLN A 140 -5.09 13.52 9.41
C GLN A 140 -6.22 14.21 8.66
N ASP A 141 -6.38 15.50 8.91
CA ASP A 141 -7.35 16.34 8.21
C ASP A 141 -6.85 16.62 6.78
N HIS A 142 -7.24 15.76 5.86
CA HIS A 142 -6.79 15.83 4.47
C HIS A 142 -7.32 17.07 3.74
N VAL A 143 -8.48 17.59 4.14
CA VAL A 143 -9.04 18.82 3.55
C VAL A 143 -8.15 19.98 3.93
N GLN A 144 -7.85 20.14 5.23
CA GLN A 144 -6.94 21.18 5.70
C GLN A 144 -5.55 21.05 5.07
N TRP A 145 -5.02 19.82 4.98
CA TRP A 145 -3.73 19.59 4.34
C TRP A 145 -3.71 20.05 2.87
N ILE A 146 -4.74 19.76 2.08
CA ILE A 146 -4.84 20.25 0.70
C ILE A 146 -4.85 21.77 0.68
N GLU A 147 -5.67 22.42 1.52
CA GLU A 147 -5.76 23.88 1.57
C GLU A 147 -4.41 24.53 1.88
N ASP A 148 -3.66 23.96 2.81
CA ASP A 148 -2.35 24.48 3.18
C ASP A 148 -1.32 24.27 2.06
N LYS A 149 -1.39 23.15 1.32
CA LYS A 149 -0.56 22.95 0.13
C LYS A 149 -0.94 23.87 -1.03
N MET A 150 -2.22 24.14 -1.25
CA MET A 150 -2.66 25.12 -2.25
C MET A 150 -2.16 26.54 -1.90
N LYS A 151 -2.11 26.91 -0.62
CA LYS A 151 -1.49 28.18 -0.18
C LYS A 151 0.03 28.20 -0.41
N GLN A 152 0.71 27.08 -0.11
CA GLN A 152 2.15 26.93 -0.34
C GLN A 152 2.50 26.94 -1.83
N TRP A 153 1.61 26.43 -2.68
CA TRP A 153 1.77 26.30 -4.13
C TRP A 153 0.56 26.94 -4.85
N PRO A 154 0.48 28.28 -4.92
CA PRO A 154 -0.71 28.98 -5.43
C PRO A 154 -1.04 28.71 -6.90
N ASN A 155 -0.06 28.26 -7.68
CA ASN A 155 -0.21 27.89 -9.09
C ASN A 155 -0.36 26.38 -9.30
N ALA A 156 -0.42 25.57 -8.23
CA ALA A 156 -0.58 24.14 -8.36
C ALA A 156 -2.03 23.78 -8.71
N GLU A 157 -2.19 22.73 -9.52
CA GLU A 157 -3.49 22.14 -9.79
C GLU A 157 -3.82 21.08 -8.74
N LEU A 158 -5.06 21.04 -8.28
CA LEU A 158 -5.56 19.98 -7.43
C LEU A 158 -6.17 18.87 -8.28
N ARG A 159 -5.54 17.70 -8.28
CA ARG A 159 -6.14 16.48 -8.83
C ARG A 159 -6.88 15.73 -7.74
N HIS A 160 -8.19 15.68 -7.82
CA HIS A 160 -9.02 14.94 -6.88
C HIS A 160 -8.82 13.42 -7.00
N HIS A 161 -9.02 12.72 -5.87
CA HIS A 161 -9.07 11.26 -5.90
C HIS A 161 -10.32 10.80 -6.66
N PRO A 162 -10.25 9.82 -7.59
CA PRO A 162 -11.41 9.44 -8.43
C PRO A 162 -12.67 9.03 -7.65
N LEU A 163 -12.50 8.39 -6.49
CA LEU A 163 -13.62 8.01 -5.61
C LEU A 163 -14.32 9.21 -4.92
N MET A 164 -13.82 10.43 -5.09
CA MET A 164 -14.45 11.65 -4.58
C MET A 164 -15.29 12.39 -5.63
N LEU A 165 -15.22 12.00 -6.91
CA LEU A 165 -15.82 12.74 -8.02
C LEU A 165 -17.31 12.43 -8.28
N SER A 166 -18.05 11.89 -7.30
CA SER A 166 -19.51 11.66 -7.36
C SER A 166 -20.06 11.20 -8.73
N ASN A 167 -19.46 10.16 -9.32
CA ASN A 167 -19.79 9.56 -10.64
C ASN A 167 -19.31 10.31 -11.89
N LYS A 168 -18.54 11.39 -11.75
CA LYS A 168 -17.82 11.99 -12.88
C LYS A 168 -16.49 11.26 -13.07
N PRO A 169 -16.12 10.88 -14.31
CA PRO A 169 -14.76 10.46 -14.57
C PRO A 169 -13.81 11.63 -14.26
N PRO A 170 -12.56 11.36 -13.85
CA PRO A 170 -11.53 12.39 -13.83
C PRO A 170 -11.40 13.04 -15.20
N ASP A 171 -11.15 14.36 -15.23
CA ASP A 171 -11.04 15.12 -16.47
C ASP A 171 -9.90 14.63 -17.39
N GLU A 172 -8.88 14.02 -16.81
CA GLU A 172 -7.76 13.40 -17.53
C GLU A 172 -7.33 12.09 -16.86
N SER A 173 -6.62 11.22 -17.60
CA SER A 173 -6.02 10.00 -17.05
C SER A 173 -4.86 10.31 -16.09
N ILE A 174 -4.50 9.38 -15.21
CA ILE A 174 -3.32 9.57 -14.36
C ILE A 174 -2.02 9.63 -15.18
N ASP A 175 -1.95 8.89 -16.28
CA ASP A 175 -0.77 8.86 -17.15
C ASP A 175 -0.60 10.20 -17.87
N ASP A 176 -1.68 10.80 -18.37
CA ASP A 176 -1.62 12.11 -19.03
C ASP A 176 -1.30 13.22 -18.04
N CYS A 177 -1.88 13.17 -16.84
CA CYS A 177 -1.50 14.04 -15.73
C CYS A 177 0.01 13.93 -15.43
N LEU A 178 0.51 12.71 -15.29
CA LEU A 178 1.92 12.45 -15.00
C LEU A 178 2.83 12.78 -16.17
N LYS A 179 2.37 12.91 -17.43
CA LYS A 179 3.18 13.38 -18.56
C LYS A 179 3.48 14.88 -18.47
N ARG A 180 2.51 15.71 -18.09
CA ARG A 180 2.71 17.17 -17.92
C ARG A 180 3.21 17.58 -16.53
N CYS A 181 2.99 16.73 -15.52
CA CYS A 181 3.46 16.97 -14.15
C CYS A 181 4.98 17.03 -14.09
N TYR A 182 5.51 18.10 -13.52
CA TYR A 182 6.90 18.25 -13.07
C TYR A 182 7.06 17.79 -11.63
N ARG A 183 6.15 18.23 -10.74
CA ARG A 183 6.22 17.96 -9.31
C ARG A 183 4.89 17.45 -8.78
N ALA A 184 4.90 16.25 -8.21
CA ALA A 184 3.78 15.62 -7.56
C ALA A 184 3.83 15.85 -6.05
N VAL A 185 2.96 16.69 -5.53
CA VAL A 185 2.77 16.91 -4.09
C VAL A 185 1.68 15.96 -3.59
N THR A 186 1.99 15.16 -2.57
CA THR A 186 1.07 14.15 -2.05
C THR A 186 1.24 14.02 -0.54
N PHE A 187 0.26 13.47 0.17
CA PHE A 187 0.45 13.14 1.59
C PHE A 187 1.16 11.79 1.71
N SER A 188 0.48 10.70 1.34
CA SER A 188 1.04 9.34 1.35
C SER A 188 0.55 8.46 0.18
N SER A 189 -0.03 9.05 -0.86
CA SER A 189 -0.59 8.31 -2.00
C SER A 189 0.47 7.48 -2.74
N THR A 190 0.06 6.33 -3.26
CA THR A 190 0.89 5.51 -4.17
C THR A 190 1.25 6.25 -5.46
N VAL A 191 0.48 7.29 -5.82
CA VAL A 191 0.84 8.20 -6.93
C VAL A 191 2.23 8.81 -6.74
N GLY A 192 2.71 8.95 -5.49
CA GLY A 192 4.09 9.38 -5.24
C GLY A 192 5.14 8.46 -5.87
N ALA A 193 4.89 7.15 -5.90
CA ALA A 193 5.77 6.18 -6.57
C ALA A 193 5.62 6.26 -8.10
N GLU A 194 4.38 6.35 -8.60
CA GLU A 194 4.09 6.50 -10.04
C GLU A 194 4.74 7.77 -10.60
N ALA A 195 4.74 8.87 -9.84
CA ALA A 195 5.40 10.12 -10.18
C ALA A 195 6.93 9.98 -10.30
N LEU A 196 7.60 9.30 -9.34
CA LEU A 196 9.04 9.05 -9.42
C LEU A 196 9.42 8.21 -10.65
N ILE A 197 8.59 7.21 -10.98
CA ILE A 197 8.76 6.36 -12.16
C ILE A 197 8.60 7.17 -13.45
N ALA A 198 7.60 8.06 -13.48
CA ALA A 198 7.32 8.96 -14.60
C ALA A 198 8.31 10.15 -14.73
N GLY A 199 9.36 10.20 -13.89
CA GLY A 199 10.36 11.27 -13.97
C GLY A 199 9.97 12.57 -13.29
N CYS A 200 8.87 12.60 -12.54
CA CYS A 200 8.47 13.78 -11.77
C CYS A 200 9.25 13.85 -10.45
N LEU A 201 9.38 15.06 -9.90
CA LEU A 201 9.76 15.24 -8.50
C LEU A 201 8.58 14.84 -7.61
N SER A 202 8.77 13.83 -6.75
CA SER A 202 7.75 13.40 -5.79
C SER A 202 8.02 14.05 -4.44
N SER A 203 7.01 14.73 -3.88
CA SER A 203 7.08 15.43 -2.59
C SER A 203 5.99 14.91 -1.65
N PRO A 204 6.14 13.67 -1.14
CA PRO A 204 5.24 13.15 -0.10
C PRO A 204 5.49 13.85 1.24
N GLU A 205 4.41 14.27 1.91
CA GLU A 205 4.49 14.89 3.24
C GLU A 205 4.78 13.86 4.35
N CYS A 206 4.31 12.62 4.17
CA CYS A 206 4.33 11.61 5.22
C CYS A 206 5.41 10.53 4.96
N PRO A 207 6.22 10.15 5.98
CA PRO A 207 7.10 8.98 5.93
C PRO A 207 6.38 7.65 5.66
N GLY A 208 5.05 7.62 5.76
CA GLY A 208 4.27 6.45 5.36
C GLY A 208 4.16 6.25 3.85
N SER A 209 4.56 7.21 3.03
CA SER A 209 4.66 7.04 1.57
C SER A 209 5.86 6.15 1.22
N THR A 210 5.69 5.26 0.24
CA THR A 210 6.81 4.50 -0.33
C THR A 210 7.77 5.36 -1.16
N ALA A 211 7.39 6.60 -1.49
CA ALA A 211 8.20 7.56 -2.23
C ALA A 211 8.91 8.57 -1.31
N TYR A 212 8.81 8.43 0.02
CA TYR A 212 9.42 9.36 0.96
C TYR A 212 10.94 9.18 1.03
N GLY A 213 11.70 10.28 0.93
CA GLY A 213 13.15 10.28 1.09
C GLY A 213 13.92 9.48 0.02
N VAL A 214 13.38 9.38 -1.20
CA VAL A 214 14.05 8.66 -2.29
C VAL A 214 15.15 9.51 -2.91
N HIS A 215 16.39 9.03 -2.81
CA HIS A 215 17.58 9.66 -3.41
C HIS A 215 18.12 8.88 -4.60
N ASP A 216 18.25 7.56 -4.45
CA ASP A 216 18.62 6.63 -5.54
C ASP A 216 17.36 5.93 -6.06
N ARG A 217 16.89 6.37 -7.24
CA ARG A 217 15.66 5.83 -7.85
C ARG A 217 15.81 4.38 -8.33
N GLU A 218 17.00 3.98 -8.77
CA GLU A 218 17.23 2.62 -9.28
C GLU A 218 17.22 1.61 -8.15
N ALA A 219 17.98 1.88 -7.08
CA ALA A 219 17.96 1.06 -5.88
C ALA A 219 16.58 1.04 -5.22
N TRP A 220 15.90 2.20 -5.17
CA TRP A 220 14.54 2.30 -4.66
C TRP A 220 13.56 1.44 -5.47
N LEU A 221 13.55 1.55 -6.81
CA LEU A 221 12.61 0.80 -7.64
C LEU A 221 12.92 -0.70 -7.63
N HIS A 222 14.21 -1.08 -7.55
CA HIS A 222 14.61 -2.46 -7.31
C HIS A 222 14.01 -2.98 -6.01
N ASN A 223 14.20 -2.27 -4.90
CA ASN A 223 13.61 -2.66 -3.61
C ASN A 223 12.08 -2.71 -3.66
N LEU A 224 11.43 -1.71 -4.27
CA LEU A 224 9.97 -1.64 -4.41
C LEU A 224 9.43 -2.84 -5.21
N SER A 225 10.17 -3.32 -6.21
CA SER A 225 9.77 -4.48 -6.99
C SER A 225 9.73 -5.79 -6.22
N TRP A 226 10.50 -5.90 -5.14
CA TRP A 226 10.42 -7.03 -4.20
C TRP A 226 9.31 -6.85 -3.16
N ARG A 227 8.66 -5.69 -3.11
CA ARG A 227 7.53 -5.39 -2.22
C ARG A 227 6.18 -5.57 -2.90
N GLN A 228 6.16 -5.97 -4.17
CA GLN A 228 4.97 -6.35 -4.89
C GLN A 228 5.19 -7.53 -5.84
N PHE A 229 4.20 -8.41 -5.90
CA PHE A 229 4.25 -9.65 -6.68
C PHE A 229 2.97 -9.79 -7.50
N SER A 230 3.09 -10.40 -8.67
CA SER A 230 1.92 -10.96 -9.34
C SER A 230 1.36 -12.14 -8.54
N ASN A 231 0.07 -12.42 -8.70
CA ASN A 231 -0.57 -13.58 -8.08
C ASN A 231 0.12 -14.90 -8.50
N ASN A 232 0.60 -14.99 -9.75
CA ASN A 232 1.33 -16.16 -10.24
C ASN A 232 2.65 -16.35 -9.49
N GLU A 233 3.40 -15.27 -9.26
CA GLU A 233 4.64 -15.34 -8.47
C GLU A 233 4.38 -15.78 -7.03
N LEU A 234 3.26 -15.35 -6.43
CA LEU A 234 2.87 -15.74 -5.08
C LEU A 234 2.41 -17.20 -4.97
N THR A 235 1.94 -17.81 -6.05
CA THR A 235 1.69 -19.26 -6.08
C THR A 235 2.99 -20.07 -6.18
N GLY A 236 4.08 -19.41 -6.59
CA GLY A 236 5.40 -20.00 -6.74
C GLY A 236 6.26 -19.89 -5.48
N THR A 237 7.27 -20.76 -5.41
CA THR A 237 8.17 -20.87 -4.27
C THR A 237 9.09 -19.65 -4.03
N PRO A 238 9.70 -19.00 -5.04
CA PRO A 238 10.69 -17.95 -4.78
C PRO A 238 10.13 -16.72 -4.05
N ALA A 239 8.95 -16.22 -4.44
CA ALA A 239 8.35 -15.06 -3.81
C ALA A 239 7.97 -15.35 -2.34
N VAL A 240 7.36 -16.51 -2.10
CA VAL A 240 6.93 -16.92 -0.76
C VAL A 240 8.13 -17.19 0.15
N LYS A 241 9.20 -17.81 -0.37
CA LYS A 241 10.45 -17.98 0.39
C LYS A 241 11.04 -16.66 0.82
N PHE A 242 11.05 -15.66 -0.08
CA PHE A 242 11.51 -14.32 0.26
C PHE A 242 10.63 -13.63 1.31
N ILE A 243 9.30 -13.75 1.19
CA ILE A 243 8.40 -13.22 2.21
C ILE A 243 8.70 -13.88 3.56
N LEU A 244 8.79 -15.21 3.62
CA LEU A 244 9.03 -15.95 4.86
C LEU A 244 10.45 -15.76 5.43
N SER A 245 11.44 -15.38 4.62
CA SER A 245 12.81 -15.16 5.13
C SER A 245 12.89 -13.99 6.12
N GLY A 246 11.89 -13.12 6.14
CA GLY A 246 11.80 -12.02 7.11
C GLY A 246 11.09 -12.37 8.42
N TYR A 247 10.58 -13.60 8.58
CA TYR A 247 9.69 -13.95 9.70
C TYR A 247 10.33 -13.71 11.08
N ASP A 248 11.56 -14.19 11.32
CA ASP A 248 12.18 -14.11 12.64
C ASP A 248 12.43 -12.65 13.07
N GLU A 249 12.90 -11.81 12.15
CA GLU A 249 13.08 -10.37 12.37
C GLU A 249 11.72 -9.67 12.56
N ALA A 250 10.71 -10.00 11.75
CA ALA A 250 9.37 -9.45 11.92
C ALA A 250 8.76 -9.82 13.29
N ARG A 251 9.02 -11.05 13.78
CA ARG A 251 8.59 -11.51 15.09
C ARG A 251 9.28 -10.75 16.21
N TRP A 252 10.60 -10.56 16.12
CA TRP A 252 11.34 -9.75 17.09
C TRP A 252 10.84 -8.30 17.11
N ARG A 253 10.67 -7.68 15.93
CA ARG A 253 10.10 -6.33 15.81
C ARG A 253 8.71 -6.24 16.44
N ALA A 254 7.89 -7.27 16.26
CA ALA A 254 6.57 -7.34 16.87
C ALA A 254 6.65 -7.39 18.40
N SER A 255 7.55 -8.20 18.98
CA SER A 255 7.74 -8.26 20.43
C SER A 255 8.30 -6.96 21.04
N GLU A 256 9.02 -6.16 20.26
CA GLU A 256 9.50 -4.83 20.66
C GLU A 256 8.45 -3.71 20.44
N GLY A 257 7.22 -4.05 20.07
CA GLY A 257 6.16 -3.07 19.82
C GLY A 257 6.36 -2.26 18.53
N MET A 258 7.27 -2.67 17.64
CA MET A 258 7.48 -2.06 16.32
C MET A 258 6.41 -2.51 15.32
N ILE A 259 5.16 -2.25 15.67
CA ILE A 259 3.97 -2.65 14.93
C ILE A 259 3.10 -1.41 14.63
N GLU A 260 2.58 -1.35 13.43
CA GLU A 260 1.56 -0.38 13.08
C GLU A 260 0.20 -0.81 13.63
N HIS A 261 -0.33 -0.03 14.58
CA HIS A 261 -1.65 -0.28 15.13
C HIS A 261 -2.74 -0.04 14.07
N PRO A 262 -3.61 -1.02 13.80
CA PRO A 262 -4.72 -0.83 12.91
C PRO A 262 -5.69 0.17 13.54
N ARG A 263 -6.37 0.94 12.69
CA ARG A 263 -7.28 2.00 13.13
C ARG A 263 -8.67 1.75 12.57
N ASP A 264 -9.67 2.20 13.32
CA ASP A 264 -11.01 2.37 12.77
C ASP A 264 -11.04 3.59 11.85
N LYS A 265 -11.96 3.59 10.88
CA LYS A 265 -12.17 4.77 10.05
C LYS A 265 -12.84 5.85 10.89
N VAL A 266 -12.07 6.85 11.28
CA VAL A 266 -12.58 7.98 12.07
C VAL A 266 -13.38 8.90 11.16
N ASN A 267 -14.62 9.23 11.59
CA ASN A 267 -15.46 10.29 11.00
C ASN A 267 -15.59 10.23 9.47
N ARG A 268 -15.66 9.02 8.89
CA ARG A 268 -15.67 8.79 7.44
C ARG A 268 -16.64 9.71 6.69
N ASP A 269 -17.90 9.73 7.12
CA ASP A 269 -18.95 10.45 6.40
C ASP A 269 -18.81 11.97 6.55
N VAL A 270 -18.32 12.43 7.71
CA VAL A 270 -18.06 13.85 7.97
C VAL A 270 -16.91 14.34 7.10
N ASN A 271 -15.80 13.60 7.04
CA ASN A 271 -14.62 14.01 6.28
C ASN A 271 -14.86 13.94 4.76
N ILE A 272 -15.59 12.92 4.30
CA ILE A 272 -16.02 12.83 2.89
C ILE A 272 -16.92 14.01 2.54
N ARG A 273 -17.94 14.29 3.35
CA ARG A 273 -18.86 15.41 3.12
C ARG A 273 -18.12 16.74 3.09
N ARG A 274 -17.25 17.02 4.07
CA ARG A 274 -16.45 18.25 4.11
C ARG A 274 -15.58 18.41 2.85
N TYR A 275 -14.99 17.32 2.36
CA TYR A 275 -14.21 17.35 1.12
C TYR A 275 -15.08 17.72 -0.09
N GLN A 276 -16.24 17.09 -0.22
CA GLN A 276 -17.18 17.35 -1.32
C GLN A 276 -17.72 18.78 -1.28
N GLU A 277 -18.15 19.25 -0.10
CA GLU A 277 -18.63 20.62 0.12
C GLU A 277 -17.54 21.65 -0.19
N ARG A 278 -16.28 21.37 0.22
CA ARG A 278 -15.19 22.31 0.05
C ARG A 278 -14.72 22.45 -1.39
N PHE A 279 -14.68 21.34 -2.12
CA PHE A 279 -14.12 21.29 -3.47
C PHE A 279 -15.15 21.18 -4.59
N GLY A 280 -16.44 21.06 -4.27
CA GLY A 280 -17.52 21.01 -5.27
C GLY A 280 -17.52 19.73 -6.11
N VAL A 281 -17.13 18.60 -5.52
CA VAL A 281 -17.01 17.28 -6.18
C VAL A 281 -17.97 16.24 -5.62
#